data_AF-A0A7K5PRJ5-F1
#
_entry.id   AF-A0A7K5PRJ5-F1
#
_cell.length_a   1.000
_cell.length_b   1.000
_cell.length_c   1.000
_cell.angle_alpha   90.00
_cell.angle_beta   90.00
_cell.angle_gamma   90.00
#
_symmetry.space_group_name_H-M   'P 1'
#
loop_
_entity.id
_entity.type
_entity.pdbx_description
1 polymer ?
#
loop_
_entity_poly.entity_id
_entity_poly.type
_entity_poly.pdbx_seq_one_letter_code
_entity_poly.pdbx_strand_id
1 'polypeptide(L)'
;GLIFYDTKVTVMNRVLNATVQRTADHAAPEITLDPLEIVGGEIRSSENSYFCQAARQLGCVPSSQLCVKLASGGDPTYAFNIRFTGEEVHGTSGSFRHFLWQVCKELQSSSLSLLLLCPSSAVNKNKGKYILTPSPITYAEEQLFHFFGQLLGIAIRADVPLPLDLLPSFWKTLVGEPLDPDLDLQEADILTYNYVKKFENISDETELEALCAEIASQHLATESPDCPNKPCCKFTYPSLTGEEVELCPRGRHIPVG
;
A
#
# COMPACT_ATOMS: atom_id res chain seq x y z
N GLY A 1 29.27 9.01 5.67
CA GLY A 1 30.26 7.99 5.25
C GLY A 1 29.59 7.04 4.28
N LEU A 2 30.27 6.67 3.20
CA LEU A 2 29.72 5.73 2.20
C LEU A 2 29.73 4.32 2.79
N ILE A 3 28.61 3.90 3.40
CA ILE A 3 28.40 2.49 3.75
C ILE A 3 27.91 1.80 2.47
N PHE A 4 28.72 0.89 1.93
CA PHE A 4 28.41 0.11 0.74
C PHE A 4 27.21 -0.82 0.97
N TYR A 5 26.47 -1.12 -0.10
CA TYR A 5 25.26 -1.94 -0.07
C TYR A 5 25.47 -3.28 0.66
N ASP A 6 26.52 -4.02 0.30
CA ASP A 6 26.81 -5.33 0.90
C ASP A 6 27.08 -5.25 2.40
N THR A 7 27.66 -4.14 2.86
CA THR A 7 27.87 -3.90 4.30
C THR A 7 26.54 -3.69 5.01
N LYS A 8 25.62 -2.93 4.42
CA LYS A 8 24.26 -2.74 4.97
C LYS A 8 23.50 -4.05 5.05
N VAL A 9 23.51 -4.85 3.97
CA VAL A 9 22.87 -6.17 3.93
C VAL A 9 23.47 -7.10 4.97
N THR A 10 24.81 -7.14 5.09
CA THR A 10 25.49 -7.97 6.10
C THR A 10 25.08 -7.59 7.52
N VAL A 11 25.04 -6.29 7.83
CA VAL A 11 24.60 -5.81 9.15
C VAL A 11 23.14 -6.14 9.40
N MET A 12 22.26 -5.88 8.43
CA MET A 12 20.83 -6.18 8.53
C MET A 12 20.59 -7.68 8.79
N ASN A 13 21.24 -8.56 8.01
CA ASN A 13 21.11 -10.01 8.17
C ASN A 13 21.59 -10.49 9.54
N ARG A 14 22.64 -9.88 10.10
CA ARG A 14 23.08 -10.16 11.48
C ARG A 14 22.02 -9.78 12.51
N VAL A 15 21.39 -8.60 12.36
CA VAL A 15 20.33 -8.14 13.26
C VAL A 15 19.09 -9.04 13.15
N LEU A 16 18.67 -9.39 11.93
CA LEU A 16 17.53 -10.29 11.71
C LEU A 16 17.76 -11.65 12.37
N ASN A 17 18.95 -12.22 12.20
CA ASN A 17 19.33 -13.49 12.82
C ASN A 17 19.49 -13.42 14.35
N ALA A 18 19.99 -12.31 14.89
CA ALA A 18 20.12 -12.11 16.34
C ALA A 18 18.76 -11.90 17.03
N THR A 19 17.74 -11.47 16.28
CA THR A 19 16.38 -11.20 16.77
C THR A 19 15.38 -12.29 16.38
N VAL A 20 15.85 -13.47 16.02
CA VAL A 20 15.01 -14.66 15.81
C VAL A 20 14.34 -15.02 17.13
N GLN A 21 13.05 -15.34 17.08
CA GLN A 21 12.28 -15.71 18.27
C GLN A 21 11.62 -17.09 18.13
N ARG A 22 11.31 -17.55 16.91
CA ARG A 22 10.84 -18.93 16.71
C ARG A 22 12.02 -19.90 16.69
N THR A 23 12.13 -20.73 17.72
CA THR A 23 13.10 -21.83 17.81
C THR A 23 12.58 -23.09 17.13
N ALA A 24 13.45 -24.08 16.90
CA ALA A 24 13.09 -25.36 16.27
C ALA A 24 12.05 -26.17 17.07
N ASP A 25 11.91 -25.90 18.37
CA ASP A 25 10.94 -26.58 19.24
C ASP A 25 9.50 -26.09 19.03
N HIS A 26 9.32 -24.95 18.37
CA HIS A 26 8.02 -24.40 18.07
C HIS A 26 7.66 -24.70 16.61
N ALA A 27 6.59 -25.50 16.43
CA ALA A 27 6.02 -25.75 15.11
C ALA A 27 5.66 -24.42 14.43
N ALA A 28 5.89 -24.35 13.12
CA ALA A 28 5.45 -23.20 12.34
C ALA A 28 3.91 -23.13 12.38
N PRO A 29 3.31 -21.94 12.54
CA PRO A 29 1.88 -21.76 12.34
C PRO A 29 1.45 -22.33 10.99
N GLU A 30 0.23 -22.86 10.90
CA GLU A 30 -0.34 -23.32 9.64
C GLU A 30 -1.60 -22.53 9.34
N ILE A 31 -1.72 -22.05 8.11
CA ILE A 31 -2.94 -21.44 7.60
C ILE A 31 -3.58 -22.32 6.55
N THR A 32 -4.90 -22.32 6.52
CA THR A 32 -5.70 -23.02 5.52
C THR A 32 -6.33 -22.01 4.57
N LEU A 33 -6.14 -22.19 3.27
CA LEU A 33 -6.71 -21.34 2.22
C LEU A 33 -7.71 -22.17 1.41
N ASP A 34 -8.91 -21.64 1.24
CA ASP A 34 -9.96 -22.26 0.45
C ASP A 34 -10.12 -21.51 -0.90
N PRO A 35 -9.73 -22.14 -2.03
CA PRO A 35 -9.94 -21.58 -3.36
C PRO A 35 -11.43 -21.36 -3.71
N LEU A 36 -12.34 -22.14 -3.09
CA LEU A 36 -13.77 -22.06 -3.36
C LEU A 36 -14.42 -20.81 -2.76
N GLU A 37 -13.85 -20.20 -1.72
CA GLU A 37 -14.33 -18.91 -1.21
C GLU A 37 -14.20 -17.81 -2.29
N ILE A 38 -13.16 -17.89 -3.13
CA ILE A 38 -12.91 -16.94 -4.22
C ILE A 38 -13.83 -17.21 -5.43
N VAL A 39 -14.06 -18.49 -5.75
CA VAL A 39 -14.74 -18.91 -6.99
C VAL A 39 -16.25 -19.12 -6.83
N GLY A 40 -16.69 -19.58 -5.65
CA GLY A 40 -18.04 -20.07 -5.38
C GLY A 40 -19.00 -19.07 -4.71
N GLY A 41 -18.54 -17.87 -4.36
CA GLY A 41 -19.42 -16.85 -3.79
C GLY A 41 -20.38 -16.26 -4.82
N GLU A 42 -21.68 -16.23 -4.51
CA GLU A 42 -22.69 -15.52 -5.32
C GLU A 42 -22.40 -13.99 -5.40
N ILE A 43 -21.59 -13.48 -4.46
CA ILE A 43 -21.08 -12.11 -4.42
C ILE A 43 -19.55 -12.17 -4.35
N ARG A 44 -18.87 -11.52 -5.30
CA ARG A 44 -17.40 -11.34 -5.25
C ARG A 44 -17.06 -10.34 -4.13
N SER A 45 -16.96 -10.81 -2.90
CA SER A 45 -16.48 -10.01 -1.77
C SER A 45 -14.95 -10.03 -1.73
N SER A 46 -14.33 -8.88 -1.48
CA SER A 46 -12.88 -8.76 -1.21
C SER A 46 -12.46 -9.55 0.02
N GLU A 47 -13.38 -9.85 0.93
CA GLU A 47 -13.16 -10.60 2.17
C GLU A 47 -12.76 -12.07 1.92
N ASN A 48 -13.08 -12.60 0.74
CA ASN A 48 -12.79 -13.98 0.36
C ASN A 48 -11.41 -14.17 -0.26
N SER A 49 -10.67 -13.08 -0.49
CA SER A 49 -9.33 -13.12 -1.10
C SER A 49 -8.34 -13.91 -0.24
N TYR A 50 -7.27 -14.46 -0.82
CA TYR A 50 -6.24 -15.16 -0.05
C TYR A 50 -5.56 -14.24 0.95
N PHE A 51 -5.39 -12.96 0.61
CA PHE A 51 -4.90 -11.96 1.55
C PHE A 51 -5.81 -11.84 2.78
N CYS A 52 -7.12 -11.72 2.59
CA CYS A 52 -8.08 -11.62 3.70
C CYS A 52 -8.22 -12.93 4.50
N GLN A 53 -8.20 -14.09 3.83
CA GLN A 53 -8.17 -15.40 4.49
C GLN A 53 -6.92 -15.56 5.38
N ALA A 54 -5.75 -15.15 4.87
CA ALA A 54 -4.50 -15.17 5.63
C ALA A 54 -4.51 -14.14 6.76
N ALA A 55 -5.03 -12.93 6.53
CA ALA A 55 -5.14 -11.89 7.55
C ALA A 55 -5.95 -12.35 8.77
N ARG A 56 -7.08 -13.04 8.54
CA ARG A 56 -7.93 -13.60 9.61
C ARG A 56 -7.18 -14.62 10.48
N GLN A 57 -6.30 -15.41 9.87
CA GLN A 57 -5.58 -16.48 10.57
C GLN A 57 -4.27 -16.00 11.22
N LEU A 58 -3.48 -15.21 10.50
CA LEU A 58 -2.18 -14.71 10.95
C LEU A 58 -2.28 -13.47 11.83
N GLY A 59 -3.37 -12.69 11.74
CA GLY A 59 -3.59 -11.52 12.59
C GLY A 59 -3.62 -11.83 14.08
N CYS A 60 -4.00 -13.08 14.45
CA CYS A 60 -3.97 -13.55 15.83
C CYS A 60 -2.65 -14.22 16.22
N VAL A 61 -1.72 -14.43 15.27
CA VAL A 61 -0.44 -15.09 15.53
C VAL A 61 0.56 -14.05 16.07
N PRO A 62 1.16 -14.26 17.26
CA PRO A 62 2.18 -13.37 17.77
C PRO A 62 3.36 -13.26 16.80
N SER A 63 3.83 -12.03 16.53
CA SER A 63 4.96 -11.79 15.63
C SER A 63 6.22 -12.58 15.99
N SER A 64 6.39 -12.94 17.27
CA SER A 64 7.49 -13.80 17.74
C SER A 64 7.52 -15.17 17.06
N GLN A 65 6.37 -15.74 16.70
CA GLN A 65 6.27 -17.01 15.99
C GLN A 65 6.58 -16.86 14.49
N LEU A 66 6.49 -15.64 13.95
CA LEU A 66 6.81 -15.33 12.56
C LEU A 66 8.27 -14.90 12.38
N CYS A 67 8.97 -14.63 13.49
CA CYS A 67 10.38 -14.24 13.51
C CYS A 67 11.31 -15.45 13.30
N VAL A 68 11.58 -15.77 12.05
CA VAL A 68 12.43 -16.88 11.60
C VAL A 68 13.87 -16.49 11.33
N LYS A 69 14.76 -17.49 11.31
CA LYS A 69 16.16 -17.35 10.93
C LYS A 69 16.31 -17.29 9.41
N LEU A 70 17.19 -16.42 8.93
CA LEU A 70 17.54 -16.39 7.52
C LEU A 70 18.21 -17.70 7.10
N ALA A 71 17.81 -18.23 5.95
CA ALA A 71 18.41 -19.43 5.40
C ALA A 71 19.91 -19.20 5.12
N SER A 72 20.76 -20.16 5.50
CA SER A 72 22.21 -20.13 5.24
C SER A 72 22.54 -21.06 4.06
N GLY A 73 21.87 -20.82 2.93
CA GLY A 73 21.84 -21.70 1.76
C GLY A 73 20.63 -22.64 1.74
N GLY A 74 20.16 -22.99 0.53
CA GLY A 74 18.96 -23.82 0.34
C GLY A 74 17.66 -23.00 0.25
N ASP A 75 16.52 -23.66 0.50
CA ASP A 75 15.21 -23.01 0.52
C ASP A 75 15.07 -22.05 1.72
N PRO A 76 14.29 -20.96 1.57
CA PRO A 76 13.94 -20.06 2.67
C PRO A 76 13.34 -20.80 3.87
N THR A 77 13.63 -20.30 5.08
CA THR A 77 12.88 -20.73 6.27
C THR A 77 11.56 -19.97 6.28
N TYR A 78 10.47 -20.64 5.89
CA TYR A 78 9.15 -20.02 5.87
C TYR A 78 8.62 -19.76 7.30
N ALA A 79 7.95 -18.62 7.47
CA ALA A 79 7.39 -18.20 8.76
C ALA A 79 6.19 -19.07 9.20
N PHE A 80 5.43 -19.59 8.25
CA PHE A 80 4.24 -20.41 8.45
C PHE A 80 4.06 -21.38 7.27
N ASN A 81 3.24 -22.42 7.47
CA ASN A 81 2.86 -23.40 6.46
C ASN A 81 1.51 -23.03 5.83
N ILE A 82 1.31 -23.43 4.57
CA ILE A 82 0.06 -23.19 3.84
C ILE A 82 -0.52 -24.54 3.42
N ARG A 83 -1.79 -24.74 3.78
CA ARG A 83 -2.62 -25.86 3.35
C ARG A 83 -3.73 -25.33 2.45
N PHE A 84 -3.89 -25.89 1.26
CA PHE A 84 -5.03 -25.59 0.39
C PHE A 84 -6.14 -26.62 0.66
N THR A 85 -7.35 -26.15 0.91
CA THR A 85 -8.50 -27.03 1.17
C THR A 85 -8.78 -27.92 -0.05
N GLY A 86 -8.87 -29.23 0.16
CA GLY A 86 -9.15 -30.19 -0.91
C GLY A 86 -7.96 -30.54 -1.81
N GLU A 87 -6.77 -30.00 -1.55
CA GLU A 87 -5.55 -30.30 -2.30
C GLU A 87 -4.50 -31.00 -1.43
N GLU A 88 -3.93 -32.11 -1.91
CA GLU A 88 -2.78 -32.74 -1.28
C GLU A 88 -1.48 -32.16 -1.86
N VAL A 89 -0.89 -31.20 -1.15
CA VAL A 89 0.36 -30.57 -1.56
C VAL A 89 1.54 -31.22 -0.84
N HIS A 90 2.51 -31.71 -1.61
CA HIS A 90 3.77 -32.22 -1.10
C HIS A 90 4.82 -31.11 -1.04
N GLY A 91 5.27 -30.76 0.16
CA GLY A 91 6.29 -29.73 0.40
C GLY A 91 5.73 -28.32 0.63
N THR A 92 6.54 -27.45 1.23
CA THR A 92 6.11 -26.11 1.71
C THR A 92 6.51 -24.97 0.77
N SER A 93 7.56 -25.14 -0.02
CA SER A 93 8.09 -24.09 -0.91
C SER A 93 7.12 -23.71 -2.04
N GLY A 94 6.50 -24.72 -2.67
CA GLY A 94 5.56 -24.48 -3.77
C GLY A 94 4.29 -23.75 -3.33
N SER A 95 3.67 -24.20 -2.24
CA SER A 95 2.46 -23.57 -1.71
C SER A 95 2.71 -22.14 -1.25
N PHE A 96 3.85 -21.86 -0.61
CA PHE A 96 4.23 -20.52 -0.19
C PHE A 96 4.46 -19.57 -1.36
N ARG A 97 5.17 -20.01 -2.41
CA ARG A 97 5.35 -19.20 -3.62
C ARG A 97 4.02 -18.90 -4.31
N HIS A 98 3.13 -19.89 -4.41
CA HIS A 98 1.81 -19.69 -5.00
C HIS A 98 0.97 -18.70 -4.19
N PHE A 99 0.94 -18.84 -2.87
CA PHE A 99 0.27 -17.90 -1.96
C PHE A 99 0.78 -16.47 -2.13
N LEU A 100 2.10 -16.25 -2.06
CA LEU A 100 2.67 -14.91 -2.19
C LEU A 100 2.37 -14.29 -3.55
N TRP A 101 2.44 -15.08 -4.62
CA TRP A 101 2.10 -14.60 -5.96
C TRP A 101 0.64 -14.13 -6.04
N GLN A 102 -0.31 -14.93 -5.53
CA GLN A 102 -1.72 -14.56 -5.50
C GLN A 102 -1.97 -13.32 -4.64
N VAL A 103 -1.39 -13.28 -3.42
CA VAL A 103 -1.52 -12.13 -2.53
C VAL A 103 -0.99 -10.85 -3.18
N CYS A 104 0.18 -10.90 -3.82
CA CYS A 104 0.72 -9.73 -4.50
C CYS A 104 -0.17 -9.28 -5.67
N LYS A 105 -0.77 -10.22 -6.38
CA LYS A 105 -1.74 -9.93 -7.45
C LYS A 105 -3.02 -9.29 -6.91
N GLU A 106 -3.52 -9.75 -5.77
CA GLU A 106 -4.69 -9.17 -5.08
C GLU A 106 -4.38 -7.75 -4.56
N LEU A 107 -3.20 -7.54 -3.97
CA LEU A 107 -2.76 -6.22 -3.51
C LEU A 107 -2.59 -5.21 -4.65
N GLN A 108 -2.32 -5.70 -5.86
CA GLN A 108 -2.17 -4.89 -7.08
C GLN A 108 -3.48 -4.78 -7.89
N SER A 109 -4.57 -5.37 -7.41
CA SER A 109 -5.88 -5.29 -8.07
C SER A 109 -6.78 -4.27 -7.37
N SER A 110 -7.91 -3.95 -8.01
CA SER A 110 -8.96 -3.14 -7.38
C SER A 110 -9.79 -3.91 -6.33
N SER A 111 -9.45 -5.17 -6.04
CA SER A 111 -10.16 -5.98 -5.05
C SER A 111 -9.80 -5.59 -3.62
N LEU A 112 -8.59 -5.06 -3.39
CA LEU A 112 -8.14 -4.57 -2.09
C LEU A 112 -7.84 -3.08 -2.21
N SER A 113 -8.56 -2.24 -1.46
CA SER A 113 -8.37 -0.77 -1.46
C SER A 113 -7.14 -0.31 -0.66
N LEU A 114 -6.08 -1.12 -0.56
CA LEU A 114 -4.89 -0.81 0.23
C LEU A 114 -3.82 -0.07 -0.57
N LEU A 115 -3.66 -0.43 -1.83
CA LEU A 115 -2.68 0.14 -2.73
C LEU A 115 -3.36 0.75 -3.95
N LEU A 116 -2.81 1.87 -4.40
CA LEU A 116 -3.23 2.56 -5.60
C LEU A 116 -2.08 2.55 -6.60
N LEU A 117 -2.36 2.22 -7.86
CA LEU A 117 -1.39 2.38 -8.93
C LEU A 117 -0.96 3.85 -8.99
N CYS A 118 0.35 4.10 -8.98
CA CYS A 118 0.93 5.45 -8.96
C CYS A 118 0.29 6.33 -10.06
N PRO A 119 -0.37 7.47 -9.72
CA PRO A 119 -1.03 8.35 -10.69
C PRO A 119 -0.14 8.78 -11.85
N SER A 120 1.15 9.00 -11.60
CA SER A 120 2.16 9.28 -12.63
C SER A 120 2.27 8.20 -13.74
N SER A 121 1.77 6.99 -13.48
CA SER A 121 1.69 5.91 -14.49
C SER A 121 0.86 6.31 -15.70
N ALA A 122 -0.15 7.16 -15.52
CA ALA A 122 -1.00 7.67 -16.60
C ALA A 122 -0.21 8.42 -17.68
N VAL A 123 0.92 9.03 -17.31
CA VAL A 123 1.84 9.71 -18.24
C VAL A 123 3.15 8.94 -18.45
N ASN A 124 3.12 7.63 -18.28
CA ASN A 124 4.25 6.72 -18.48
C ASN A 124 5.44 6.90 -17.53
N LYS A 125 5.27 7.59 -16.40
CA LYS A 125 6.27 7.67 -15.32
C LYS A 125 5.92 6.68 -14.21
N ASN A 126 6.92 6.06 -13.56
CA ASN A 126 6.69 5.13 -12.44
C ASN A 126 5.68 4.00 -12.74
N LYS A 127 5.66 3.50 -13.99
CA LYS A 127 4.75 2.44 -14.42
C LYS A 127 4.87 1.19 -13.53
N GLY A 128 3.73 0.67 -13.10
CA GLY A 128 3.66 -0.54 -12.30
C GLY A 128 4.07 -0.35 -10.85
N LYS A 129 4.40 0.88 -10.43
CA LYS A 129 4.62 1.21 -9.03
C LYS A 129 3.31 1.55 -8.34
N TYR A 130 3.23 1.22 -7.06
CA TYR A 130 2.07 1.49 -6.22
C TYR A 130 2.41 2.44 -5.08
N ILE A 131 1.41 3.19 -4.65
CA ILE A 131 1.40 4.00 -3.43
C ILE A 131 0.30 3.48 -2.50
N LEU A 132 0.30 3.91 -1.23
CA LEU A 132 -0.83 3.66 -0.34
C LEU A 132 -2.06 4.41 -0.86
N THR A 133 -3.24 3.80 -0.78
CA THR A 133 -4.49 4.45 -1.17
C THR A 133 -4.76 5.68 -0.28
N PRO A 134 -4.88 6.89 -0.84
CA PRO A 134 -5.23 8.08 -0.09
C PRO A 134 -6.75 8.18 0.03
N SER A 135 -7.35 7.35 0.88
CA SER A 135 -8.80 7.38 1.15
C SER A 135 -9.08 7.26 2.65
N PRO A 136 -10.29 7.65 3.11
CA PRO A 136 -10.73 7.33 4.46
C PRO A 136 -10.60 5.82 4.70
N ILE A 137 -9.95 5.46 5.81
CA ILE A 137 -9.64 4.08 6.16
C ILE A 137 -10.76 3.55 7.06
N THR A 138 -11.39 2.46 6.65
CA THR A 138 -12.32 1.72 7.51
C THR A 138 -11.55 0.88 8.54
N TYR A 139 -12.21 0.53 9.65
CA TYR A 139 -11.60 -0.35 10.66
C TYR A 139 -11.09 -1.67 10.06
N ALA A 140 -11.82 -2.24 9.10
CA ALA A 140 -11.39 -3.46 8.41
C ALA A 140 -10.10 -3.23 7.60
N GLU A 141 -10.01 -2.13 6.84
CA GLU A 141 -8.81 -1.77 6.07
C GLU A 141 -7.62 -1.48 6.99
N GLU A 142 -7.83 -0.87 8.16
CA GLU A 142 -6.78 -0.69 9.17
C GLU A 142 -6.19 -2.04 9.61
N GLN A 143 -7.03 -3.04 9.90
CA GLN A 143 -6.56 -4.39 10.23
C GLN A 143 -5.81 -5.04 9.05
N LEU A 144 -6.26 -4.79 7.83
CA LEU A 144 -5.57 -5.27 6.63
C LEU A 144 -4.21 -4.57 6.43
N PHE A 145 -4.07 -3.28 6.77
CA PHE A 145 -2.77 -2.59 6.78
C PHE A 145 -1.82 -3.14 7.85
N HIS A 146 -2.33 -3.48 9.03
CA HIS A 146 -1.54 -4.19 10.04
C HIS A 146 -0.99 -5.52 9.50
N PHE A 147 -1.85 -6.30 8.83
CA PHE A 147 -1.42 -7.54 8.20
C PHE A 147 -0.46 -7.30 7.03
N PHE A 148 -0.67 -6.27 6.20
CA PHE A 148 0.26 -5.88 5.14
C PHE A 148 1.66 -5.59 5.70
N GLY A 149 1.76 -4.85 6.80
CA GLY A 149 3.01 -4.62 7.52
C GLY A 149 3.63 -5.92 8.07
N GLN A 150 2.82 -6.81 8.63
CA GLN A 150 3.26 -8.12 9.10
C GLN A 150 3.82 -8.97 7.95
N LEU A 151 3.16 -8.96 6.78
CA LEU A 151 3.58 -9.67 5.57
C LEU A 151 4.93 -9.14 5.04
N LEU A 152 5.11 -7.81 5.01
CA LEU A 152 6.41 -7.20 4.68
C LEU A 152 7.50 -7.66 5.64
N GLY A 153 7.20 -7.70 6.94
CA GLY A 153 8.12 -8.21 7.97
C GLY A 153 8.47 -9.69 7.79
N ILE A 154 7.48 -10.53 7.46
CA ILE A 154 7.67 -11.95 7.14
C ILE A 154 8.61 -12.08 5.93
N ALA A 155 8.36 -11.34 4.85
CA ALA A 155 9.16 -11.40 3.64
C ALA A 155 10.63 -11.03 3.89
N ILE A 156 10.87 -9.93 4.63
CA ILE A 156 12.21 -9.51 5.03
C ILE A 156 12.90 -10.57 5.89
N ARG A 157 12.20 -11.16 6.86
CA ARG A 157 12.77 -12.16 7.78
C ARG A 157 13.01 -13.51 7.15
N ALA A 158 12.20 -13.89 6.18
CA ALA A 158 12.34 -15.15 5.44
C ALA A 158 13.29 -15.02 4.24
N ASP A 159 13.76 -13.81 3.92
CA ASP A 159 14.51 -13.50 2.68
C ASP A 159 13.74 -13.93 1.42
N VAL A 160 12.43 -13.63 1.40
CA VAL A 160 11.56 -13.97 0.28
C VAL A 160 11.16 -12.69 -0.45
N PRO A 161 11.42 -12.59 -1.77
CA PRO A 161 11.04 -11.40 -2.53
C PRO A 161 9.52 -11.30 -2.63
N LEU A 162 8.98 -10.12 -2.33
CA LEU A 162 7.61 -9.75 -2.67
C LEU A 162 7.63 -9.03 -4.02
N PRO A 163 6.96 -9.54 -5.07
CA PRO A 163 6.85 -8.87 -6.37
C PRO A 163 5.87 -7.68 -6.30
N LEU A 164 6.16 -6.72 -5.41
CA LEU A 164 5.43 -5.47 -5.19
C LEU A 164 6.43 -4.32 -5.36
N ASP A 165 6.26 -3.55 -6.43
CA ASP A 165 7.06 -2.34 -6.65
C ASP A 165 6.34 -1.15 -6.01
N LEU A 166 6.90 -0.62 -4.93
CA LEU A 166 6.34 0.50 -4.17
C LEU A 166 7.18 1.76 -4.42
N LEU A 167 6.52 2.90 -4.57
CA LEU A 167 7.17 4.18 -4.81
C LEU A 167 8.13 4.56 -3.65
N PRO A 168 9.26 5.25 -3.89
CA PRO A 168 10.19 5.66 -2.82
C PRO A 168 9.55 6.35 -1.60
N SER A 169 8.48 7.11 -1.79
CA SER A 169 7.75 7.77 -0.69
C SER A 169 7.20 6.79 0.34
N PHE A 170 6.81 5.58 -0.06
CA PHE A 170 6.39 4.51 0.85
C PHE A 170 7.54 4.14 1.81
N TRP A 171 8.72 3.88 1.26
CA TRP A 171 9.89 3.45 2.04
C TRP A 171 10.42 4.55 2.94
N LYS A 172 10.43 5.80 2.47
CA LYS A 172 10.76 6.98 3.30
C LYS A 172 9.84 7.07 4.51
N THR A 173 8.53 6.95 4.29
CA THR A 173 7.53 6.98 5.36
C THR A 173 7.75 5.84 6.36
N LEU A 174 8.05 4.62 5.87
CA LEU A 174 8.29 3.45 6.72
C LEU A 174 9.49 3.64 7.66
N VAL A 175 10.54 4.34 7.22
CA VAL A 175 11.74 4.60 8.04
C VAL A 175 11.70 5.93 8.78
N GLY A 176 10.61 6.70 8.66
CA GLY A 176 10.47 8.02 9.27
C GLY A 176 11.32 9.12 8.61
N GLU A 177 11.73 8.93 7.35
CA GLU A 177 12.40 9.97 6.57
C GLU A 177 11.36 10.99 6.08
N PRO A 178 11.60 12.30 6.23
CA PRO A 178 10.67 13.33 5.75
C PRO A 178 10.57 13.28 4.22
N LEU A 179 9.34 13.46 3.72
CA LEU A 179 9.10 13.59 2.28
C LEU A 179 9.47 15.00 1.80
N ASP A 180 10.02 15.06 0.59
CA ASP A 180 10.24 16.30 -0.16
C ASP A 180 8.93 16.64 -0.90
N PRO A 181 8.25 17.75 -0.55
CA PRO A 181 6.95 18.06 -1.11
C PRO A 181 6.94 18.24 -2.63
N ASP A 182 8.04 18.70 -3.23
CA ASP A 182 8.13 18.92 -4.67
C ASP A 182 8.49 17.62 -5.39
N LEU A 183 9.59 16.98 -4.97
CA LEU A 183 10.13 15.78 -5.64
C LEU A 183 9.22 14.57 -5.46
N ASP A 184 8.77 14.30 -4.22
CA ASP A 184 7.95 13.11 -3.96
C ASP A 184 6.54 13.26 -4.56
N LEU A 185 5.98 14.48 -4.59
CA LEU A 185 4.72 14.76 -5.30
C LEU A 185 4.90 14.58 -6.81
N GLN A 186 5.97 15.13 -7.39
CA GLN A 186 6.24 14.98 -8.82
C GLN A 186 6.38 13.51 -9.24
N GLU A 187 7.02 12.68 -8.40
CA GLU A 187 7.18 11.25 -8.66
C GLU A 187 5.84 10.49 -8.51
N ALA A 188 5.04 10.81 -7.50
CA ALA A 188 3.76 10.14 -7.23
C ALA A 188 2.65 10.57 -8.19
N ASP A 189 2.49 11.87 -8.40
CA ASP A 189 1.44 12.46 -9.21
C ASP A 189 1.94 13.73 -9.92
N ILE A 190 2.61 13.51 -11.04
CA ILE A 190 3.09 14.59 -11.91
C ILE A 190 1.97 15.47 -12.48
N LEU A 191 0.74 14.96 -12.63
CA LEU A 191 -0.37 15.77 -13.12
C LEU A 191 -0.75 16.79 -12.06
N THR A 192 -0.96 16.34 -10.82
CA THR A 192 -1.20 17.22 -9.67
C THR A 192 -0.04 18.18 -9.44
N TYR A 193 1.21 17.71 -9.50
CA TYR A 193 2.40 18.58 -9.41
C TYR A 193 2.36 19.71 -10.43
N ASN A 194 2.04 19.40 -11.69
CA ASN A 194 1.96 20.41 -12.75
C ASN A 194 0.85 21.43 -12.49
N TYR A 195 -0.31 21.01 -11.97
CA TYR A 195 -1.36 21.97 -11.57
C TYR A 195 -0.90 22.87 -10.43
N VAL A 196 -0.26 22.32 -9.39
CA VAL A 196 0.29 23.11 -8.27
C VAL A 196 1.30 24.14 -8.80
N LYS A 197 2.21 23.74 -9.69
CA LYS A 197 3.15 24.68 -10.32
C LYS A 197 2.48 25.71 -11.22
N LYS A 198 1.36 25.38 -11.87
CA LYS A 198 0.56 26.41 -12.56
C LYS A 198 -0.01 27.40 -11.55
N PHE A 199 -0.65 26.93 -10.47
CA PHE A 199 -1.22 27.79 -9.43
C PHE A 199 -0.18 28.72 -8.77
N GLU A 200 1.04 28.23 -8.51
CA GLU A 200 2.14 29.06 -7.96
C GLU A 200 2.55 30.22 -8.87
N ASN A 201 2.35 30.10 -10.18
CA ASN A 201 2.76 31.08 -11.18
C ASN A 201 1.62 32.01 -11.65
N ILE A 202 0.40 31.83 -11.12
CA ILE A 202 -0.74 32.68 -11.47
C ILE A 202 -0.56 34.09 -10.90
N SER A 203 -0.83 35.08 -11.74
CA SER A 203 -0.65 36.49 -11.38
C SER A 203 -1.95 37.29 -11.33
N ASP A 204 -3.02 36.80 -11.95
CA ASP A 204 -4.32 37.45 -11.96
C ASP A 204 -5.51 36.48 -11.78
N GLU A 205 -6.66 37.03 -11.41
CA GLU A 205 -7.91 36.30 -11.13
C GLU A 205 -8.48 35.60 -12.38
N THR A 206 -8.22 36.14 -13.57
CA THR A 206 -8.74 35.54 -14.83
C THR A 206 -7.99 34.25 -15.16
N GLU A 207 -6.67 34.23 -14.95
CA GLU A 207 -5.83 33.03 -15.07
C GLU A 207 -6.25 31.95 -14.05
N LEU A 208 -6.61 32.36 -12.82
CA LEU A 208 -7.12 31.46 -11.79
C LEU A 208 -8.44 30.80 -12.18
N GLU A 209 -9.43 31.60 -12.59
CA GLU A 209 -10.72 31.09 -13.03
C GLU A 209 -10.59 30.14 -14.23
N ALA A 210 -9.71 30.47 -15.18
CA ALA A 210 -9.44 29.63 -16.35
C ALA A 210 -8.83 28.27 -15.96
N LEU A 211 -7.86 28.25 -15.03
CA LEU A 211 -7.24 27.01 -14.57
C LEU A 211 -8.22 26.15 -13.76
N CYS A 212 -9.01 26.77 -12.87
CA CYS A 212 -10.05 26.06 -12.13
C CYS A 212 -11.11 25.44 -13.06
N ALA A 213 -11.50 26.15 -14.13
CA ALA A 213 -12.39 25.62 -15.15
C ALA A 213 -11.75 24.46 -15.94
N GLU A 214 -10.45 24.56 -16.28
CA GLU A 214 -9.69 23.47 -16.91
C GLU A 214 -9.74 22.19 -16.06
N ILE A 215 -9.40 22.30 -14.76
CA ILE A 215 -9.35 21.15 -13.84
C ILE A 215 -10.74 20.52 -13.67
N ALA A 216 -11.78 21.33 -13.51
CA ALA A 216 -13.15 20.84 -13.37
C ALA A 216 -13.68 20.17 -14.63
N SER A 217 -13.28 20.63 -15.82
CA SER A 217 -13.68 19.99 -17.08
C SER A 217 -13.07 18.60 -17.28
N GLN A 218 -11.91 18.34 -16.63
CA GLN A 218 -11.17 17.08 -16.76
C GLN A 218 -11.58 16.02 -15.72
N HIS A 219 -12.18 16.43 -14.60
CA HIS A 219 -12.67 15.55 -13.55
C HIS A 219 -14.20 15.56 -13.54
N LEU A 220 -14.84 14.43 -13.91
CA LEU A 220 -16.29 14.27 -13.88
C LEU A 220 -16.87 14.59 -12.49
N ALA A 221 -17.41 15.80 -12.36
CA ALA A 221 -18.44 16.29 -11.46
C ALA A 221 -18.49 15.68 -10.04
N THR A 222 -17.85 16.38 -9.08
CA THR A 222 -18.61 16.79 -7.88
C THR A 222 -19.02 18.24 -8.08
N GLU A 223 -20.15 18.43 -8.78
CA GLU A 223 -20.79 19.73 -8.86
C GLU A 223 -21.14 20.20 -7.44
N SER A 224 -20.85 21.46 -7.13
CA SER A 224 -21.27 22.04 -5.86
C SER A 224 -22.80 22.07 -5.81
N PRO A 225 -23.45 21.53 -4.76
CA PRO A 225 -24.90 21.61 -4.61
C PRO A 225 -25.43 23.05 -4.55
N ASP A 226 -24.56 24.02 -4.24
CA ASP A 226 -24.92 25.44 -4.13
C ASP A 226 -24.72 26.23 -5.44
N CYS A 227 -23.94 25.73 -6.41
CA CYS A 227 -23.62 26.44 -7.66
C CYS A 227 -23.34 25.46 -8.82
N PRO A 228 -24.36 25.09 -9.62
CA PRO A 228 -24.28 24.04 -10.64
C PRO A 228 -23.45 24.39 -11.91
N ASN A 229 -22.49 25.31 -11.84
CA ASN A 229 -21.61 25.69 -12.96
C ASN A 229 -20.20 26.11 -12.52
N LYS A 230 -19.85 25.99 -11.23
CA LYS A 230 -18.51 26.32 -10.72
C LYS A 230 -17.80 25.06 -10.20
N PRO A 231 -16.48 24.92 -10.45
CA PRO A 231 -15.65 23.93 -9.77
C PRO A 231 -15.87 24.03 -8.26
N CYS A 232 -16.12 22.91 -7.57
CA CYS A 232 -16.15 22.89 -6.11
C CYS A 232 -14.70 22.84 -5.57
N CYS A 233 -13.88 23.82 -5.94
CA CYS A 233 -12.55 23.97 -5.37
C CYS A 233 -12.73 24.62 -4.00
N LYS A 234 -12.39 23.88 -2.94
CA LYS A 234 -12.42 24.33 -1.55
C LYS A 234 -11.01 24.29 -0.99
N PHE A 235 -10.70 25.15 -0.02
CA PHE A 235 -9.48 25.02 0.78
C PHE A 235 -9.64 23.93 1.85
N THR A 236 -10.14 22.77 1.44
CA THR A 236 -10.34 21.58 2.27
C THR A 236 -9.89 20.33 1.55
N TYR A 237 -9.53 19.31 2.33
CA TYR A 237 -9.31 17.96 1.83
C TYR A 237 -9.88 16.94 2.82
N PRO A 238 -10.38 15.78 2.35
CA PRO A 238 -10.77 14.70 3.24
C PRO A 238 -9.52 14.04 3.85
N SER A 239 -9.49 13.93 5.17
CA SER A 239 -8.47 13.17 5.89
C SER A 239 -8.68 11.66 5.79
N LEU A 240 -7.70 10.89 6.25
CA LEU A 240 -7.78 9.42 6.37
C LEU A 240 -8.87 8.95 7.34
N THR A 241 -9.39 9.82 8.20
CA THR A 241 -10.54 9.50 9.08
C THR A 241 -11.89 9.85 8.44
N GLY A 242 -11.87 10.42 7.22
CA GLY A 242 -13.07 10.92 6.54
C GLY A 242 -13.49 12.32 6.97
N GLU A 243 -12.78 12.96 7.90
CA GLU A 243 -13.05 14.32 8.32
C GLU A 243 -12.50 15.33 7.29
N GLU A 244 -13.26 16.36 6.94
CA GLU A 244 -12.76 17.47 6.13
C GLU A 244 -11.81 18.38 6.94
N VAL A 245 -10.56 18.45 6.51
CA VAL A 245 -9.51 19.28 7.10
C VAL A 245 -9.36 20.56 6.29
N GLU A 246 -9.31 21.71 6.97
CA GLU A 246 -9.07 23.01 6.32
C GLU A 246 -7.57 23.21 6.05
N LEU A 247 -7.23 23.66 4.85
CA LEU A 247 -5.84 24.00 4.46
C LEU A 247 -5.38 25.34 5.06
N CYS A 248 -6.33 26.21 5.42
CA CYS A 248 -6.10 27.50 6.05
C CYS A 248 -7.27 27.86 6.99
N PRO A 249 -7.10 28.80 7.95
CA PRO A 249 -8.18 29.16 8.87
C PRO A 249 -9.45 29.63 8.14
N ARG A 250 -10.58 28.98 8.40
CA ARG A 250 -11.89 29.22 7.74
C ARG A 250 -11.90 28.87 6.25
N GLY A 251 -10.99 28.00 5.79
CA GLY A 251 -10.87 27.60 4.39
C GLY A 251 -12.16 27.04 3.77
N ARG A 252 -13.05 26.44 4.56
CA ARG A 252 -14.40 26.00 4.10
C ARG A 252 -15.26 27.12 3.54
N HIS A 253 -15.05 28.34 4.03
CA HIS A 253 -15.84 29.51 3.69
C HIS A 253 -15.13 30.43 2.69
N ILE A 254 -13.92 30.07 2.28
CA ILE A 254 -13.17 30.81 1.27
C ILE A 254 -13.44 30.12 -0.07
N PRO A 255 -14.20 30.76 -0.98
CA PRO A 255 -14.32 30.22 -2.33
C PRO A 255 -12.94 30.26 -3.00
N VAL A 256 -12.59 29.19 -3.72
CA VAL A 256 -11.48 29.25 -4.67
C VAL A 256 -12.03 29.96 -5.91
N GLY A 257 -11.89 31.28 -5.92
CA GLY A 257 -12.37 32.20 -6.94
C GLY A 257 -11.62 33.50 -6.79
#